data_AF-A0A094H532-F1
#
_entry.id   AF-A0A094H532-F1
#
_cell.length_a   1.000
_cell.length_b   1.000
_cell.length_c   1.000
_cell.angle_alpha   90.00
_cell.angle_beta   90.00
_cell.angle_gamma   90.00
#
_symmetry.space_group_name_H-M   'P 1'
#
loop_
_entity.id
_entity.type
_entity.pdbx_description
1 polymer ?
#
loop_
_entity_poly.entity_id
_entity_poly.type
_entity_poly.pdbx_seq_one_letter_code
_entity_poly.pdbx_strand_id
1 'polypeptide(L)'
;MIYYRGYGKDPYIYVASKSKDGRPRFRGPAFVVRTQEEFDKAAKLPGASVSDLEGAPGGGKKITFNRPDGTLFYIIYGQEERATDSVEPTATHEQSGPFNKPFEKPRRGKFQRFHPGPALVHKLGHLGYVVPDFDNELQWYTDNFNFVPSDILYHWDFSNVDVLTFMHLDLGEEYSDHHIFFMQRAEPHVKETFLHHTSYEVADFDTQLIGHEWLAKQGWKSIWGVGRHVLGSQIFDYWADSSGFKIEHYVDGDLVNKDTPQKRDVVGPFSIWGPEVPKDFGDKGA
;
A
#
# COMPACT_ATOMS: atom_id res chain seq x y z
N MET A 1 -6.80 19.44 -9.22
CA MET A 1 -6.34 18.25 -8.48
C MET A 1 -7.14 18.18 -7.20
N ILE A 2 -7.37 16.98 -6.68
CA ILE A 2 -8.04 16.75 -5.39
C ILE A 2 -7.07 15.93 -4.55
N TYR A 3 -6.85 16.37 -3.31
CA TYR A 3 -6.01 15.69 -2.32
C TYR A 3 -6.92 15.01 -1.31
N TYR A 4 -6.75 13.70 -1.15
CA TYR A 4 -7.45 12.91 -0.14
C TYR A 4 -6.46 12.48 0.93
N ARG A 5 -6.95 12.40 2.17
CA ARG A 5 -6.16 12.05 3.35
C ARG A 5 -6.85 10.98 4.16
N GLY A 6 -6.06 10.20 4.88
CA GLY A 6 -6.56 9.42 6.00
C GLY A 6 -6.68 10.28 7.26
N TYR A 7 -6.96 9.62 8.38
CA TYR A 7 -6.93 10.26 9.69
C TYR A 7 -5.54 10.32 10.33
N GLY A 8 -4.53 9.67 9.73
CA GLY A 8 -3.13 9.74 10.16
C GLY A 8 -2.48 11.11 9.95
N LYS A 9 -1.16 11.14 10.18
CA LYS A 9 -0.32 12.35 10.17
C LYS A 9 -0.09 12.93 8.78
N ASP A 10 -0.23 12.14 7.72
CA ASP A 10 0.05 12.59 6.37
C ASP A 10 -0.95 13.68 5.92
N PRO A 11 -0.48 14.77 5.29
CA PRO A 11 -1.37 15.81 4.79
C PRO A 11 -2.26 15.33 3.64
N TYR A 12 -1.80 14.35 2.87
CA TYR A 12 -2.57 13.58 1.91
C TYR A 12 -1.88 12.25 1.60
N ILE A 13 -2.67 11.28 1.16
CA ILE A 13 -2.22 9.92 0.81
C ILE A 13 -2.70 9.47 -0.58
N TYR A 14 -3.56 10.25 -1.23
CA TYR A 14 -4.03 10.01 -2.59
C TYR A 14 -4.29 11.32 -3.31
N VAL A 15 -3.82 11.43 -4.55
CA VAL A 15 -3.98 12.63 -5.39
C VAL A 15 -4.70 12.26 -6.66
N ALA A 16 -5.91 12.80 -6.84
CA ALA A 16 -6.69 12.62 -8.06
C ALA A 16 -6.61 13.84 -8.97
N SER A 17 -6.59 13.61 -10.27
CA SER A 17 -6.77 14.67 -11.25
C SER A 17 -7.60 14.18 -12.42
N LYS A 18 -8.40 15.07 -13.01
CA LYS A 18 -9.19 14.73 -14.19
C LYS A 18 -8.25 14.51 -15.38
N SER A 19 -8.35 13.33 -15.98
CA SER A 19 -7.60 13.03 -17.20
C SER A 19 -8.06 13.91 -18.36
N LYS A 20 -7.11 14.40 -19.18
CA LYS A 20 -7.41 15.27 -20.33
C LYS A 20 -8.09 14.52 -21.47
N ASP A 21 -7.81 13.24 -21.63
CA ASP A 21 -8.33 12.39 -22.70
C ASP A 21 -9.32 11.33 -22.19
N GLY A 22 -9.77 11.46 -20.94
CA GLY A 22 -10.71 10.54 -20.29
C GLY A 22 -10.11 9.19 -19.89
N ARG A 23 -8.84 8.90 -20.20
CA ARG A 23 -8.21 7.61 -19.85
C ARG A 23 -7.55 7.66 -18.47
N PRO A 24 -7.84 6.70 -17.57
CA PRO A 24 -7.23 6.65 -16.26
C PRO A 24 -5.74 6.30 -16.37
N ARG A 25 -4.92 6.93 -15.52
CA ARG A 25 -3.47 6.67 -15.45
C ARG A 25 -3.00 6.80 -14.02
N PHE A 26 -2.29 5.80 -13.53
CA PHE A 26 -1.56 5.92 -12.28
C PHE A 26 -0.27 6.69 -12.54
N ARG A 27 -0.09 7.82 -11.86
CA ARG A 27 1.06 8.71 -12.10
C ARG A 27 2.29 8.34 -11.29
N GLY A 28 2.19 7.44 -10.31
CA GLY A 28 3.35 7.01 -9.52
C GLY A 28 3.22 7.28 -8.02
N PRO A 29 3.97 6.54 -7.19
CA PRO A 29 4.02 6.73 -5.75
C PRO A 29 4.99 7.84 -5.35
N ALA A 30 4.77 8.37 -4.14
CA ALA A 30 5.65 9.35 -3.52
C ALA A 30 6.16 8.82 -2.17
N PHE A 31 7.45 8.99 -1.90
CA PHE A 31 8.09 8.61 -0.65
C PHE A 31 8.70 9.84 0.02
N VAL A 32 8.49 9.97 1.33
CA VAL A 32 9.04 11.09 2.11
C VAL A 32 10.45 10.75 2.54
N VAL A 33 11.39 11.66 2.30
CA VAL A 33 12.77 11.52 2.77
C VAL A 33 12.98 12.28 4.07
N ARG A 34 13.75 11.69 4.99
CA ARG A 34 13.90 12.16 6.38
C ARG A 34 14.68 13.48 6.48
N THR A 35 15.66 13.71 5.62
CA THR A 35 16.60 14.84 5.73
C THR A 35 16.80 15.55 4.41
N GLN A 36 17.17 16.83 4.47
CA GLN A 36 17.56 17.62 3.30
C GLN A 36 18.77 17.00 2.60
N GLU A 37 19.69 16.41 3.37
CA GLU A 37 20.89 15.77 2.82
C GLU A 37 20.57 14.56 1.94
N GLU A 38 19.66 13.69 2.38
CA GLU A 38 19.20 12.56 1.55
C GLU A 38 18.36 13.03 0.35
N PHE A 39 17.59 14.12 0.49
CA PHE A 39 16.93 14.76 -0.65
C PHE A 39 17.96 15.26 -1.68
N ASP A 40 18.99 15.97 -1.23
CA ASP A 40 20.04 16.53 -2.10
C ASP A 40 20.89 15.43 -2.74
N LYS A 41 21.08 14.29 -2.06
CA LYS A 41 21.70 13.08 -2.61
C LYS A 41 20.84 12.50 -3.72
N ALA A 42 19.54 12.30 -3.48
CA ALA A 42 18.63 11.78 -4.48
C ALA A 42 18.46 12.73 -5.68
N ALA A 43 18.53 14.05 -5.47
CA ALA A 43 18.44 15.05 -6.53
C ALA A 43 19.60 14.99 -7.53
N LYS A 44 20.71 14.32 -7.19
CA LYS A 44 21.87 14.11 -8.07
C LYS A 44 21.76 12.83 -8.91
N LEU A 45 20.77 11.98 -8.65
CA LEU A 45 20.58 10.75 -9.42
C LEU A 45 20.17 11.09 -10.86
N PRO A 46 20.60 10.28 -11.86
CA PRO A 46 20.20 10.48 -13.24
C PRO A 46 18.68 10.55 -13.41
N GLY A 47 18.20 11.54 -14.16
CA GLY A 47 16.77 11.73 -14.43
C GLY A 47 15.99 12.43 -13.33
N ALA A 48 16.63 12.84 -12.24
CA ALA A 48 16.00 13.66 -11.20
C ALA A 48 15.57 15.04 -11.72
N SER A 49 14.31 15.40 -11.46
CA SER A 49 13.80 16.75 -11.70
C SER A 49 13.22 17.34 -10.41
N VAL A 50 13.84 18.41 -9.91
CA VAL A 50 13.44 19.07 -8.66
C VAL A 50 12.39 20.15 -8.94
N SER A 51 11.35 20.21 -8.12
CA SER A 51 10.34 21.28 -8.15
C SER A 51 9.69 21.45 -6.77
N ASP A 52 9.06 22.60 -6.53
CA ASP A 52 8.29 22.82 -5.32
C ASP A 52 6.91 22.15 -5.38
N LEU A 53 6.38 21.77 -4.22
CA LEU A 53 5.01 21.26 -4.06
C LEU A 53 4.01 22.41 -3.89
N GLU A 54 4.02 23.35 -4.85
CA GLU A 54 3.21 24.56 -4.78
C GLU A 54 1.70 24.22 -4.74
N GLY A 55 1.01 24.73 -3.72
CA GLY A 55 -0.42 24.51 -3.51
C GLY A 55 -0.82 23.10 -3.03
N ALA A 56 0.14 22.20 -2.79
CA ALA A 56 -0.15 20.91 -2.15
C ALA A 56 -0.27 21.08 -0.62
N PRO A 57 -1.21 20.39 0.05
CA PRO A 57 -1.28 20.41 1.51
C PRO A 57 0.06 19.98 2.15
N GLY A 58 0.50 20.73 3.16
CA GLY A 58 1.80 20.54 3.82
C GLY A 58 3.00 21.10 3.04
N GLY A 59 2.84 21.52 1.78
CA GLY A 59 3.91 22.12 0.99
C GLY A 59 5.12 21.18 0.81
N GLY A 60 6.32 21.77 0.80
CA GLY A 60 7.59 21.06 0.63
C GLY A 60 8.13 21.09 -0.80
N LYS A 61 9.11 20.22 -1.05
CA LYS A 61 9.78 20.04 -2.35
C LYS A 61 9.60 18.60 -2.80
N LYS A 62 9.66 18.40 -4.12
CA LYS A 62 9.69 17.07 -4.71
C LYS A 62 10.82 16.90 -5.72
N ILE A 63 11.31 15.67 -5.81
CA ILE A 63 12.05 15.16 -6.95
C ILE A 63 11.12 14.26 -7.73
N THR A 64 11.10 14.39 -9.05
CA THR A 64 10.38 13.50 -9.96
C THR A 64 11.39 12.72 -10.79
N PHE A 65 11.23 11.40 -10.81
CA PHE A 65 11.91 10.50 -11.72
C PHE A 65 10.90 9.98 -12.73
N ASN A 66 11.25 10.07 -14.01
CA ASN A 66 10.51 9.35 -15.04
C ASN A 66 10.89 7.88 -14.97
N ARG A 67 9.90 7.02 -14.80
CA ARG A 67 10.08 5.57 -14.85
C ARG A 67 9.67 5.03 -16.22
N PRO A 68 10.05 3.79 -16.55
CA PRO A 68 9.54 3.11 -17.73
C PRO A 68 8.00 3.18 -17.81
N ASP A 69 7.51 3.15 -19.06
CA ASP A 69 6.09 3.03 -19.40
C ASP A 69 5.20 4.15 -18.84
N GLY A 70 5.78 5.34 -18.64
CA GLY A 70 5.04 6.56 -18.31
C GLY A 70 4.56 6.67 -16.87
N THR A 71 5.01 5.76 -16.00
CA THR A 71 4.89 5.92 -14.54
C THR A 71 5.96 6.88 -14.02
N LEU A 72 5.76 7.42 -12.82
CA LEU A 72 6.74 8.29 -12.17
C LEU A 72 7.09 7.73 -10.79
N PHE A 73 8.18 8.22 -10.22
CA PHE A 73 8.54 8.01 -8.83
C PHE A 73 8.88 9.37 -8.22
N TYR A 74 8.30 9.66 -7.06
CA TYR A 74 8.50 10.94 -6.39
C TYR A 74 9.20 10.77 -5.05
N ILE A 75 10.10 11.69 -4.74
CA ILE A 75 10.67 11.86 -3.40
C ILE A 75 10.22 13.21 -2.89
N ILE A 76 9.69 13.26 -1.67
CA ILE A 76 9.16 14.47 -1.05
C ILE A 76 10.01 14.84 0.18
N TYR A 77 10.33 16.12 0.33
CA TYR A 77 11.01 16.64 1.52
C TYR A 77 10.34 17.93 2.03
N GLY A 78 10.35 18.12 3.35
CA GLY A 78 9.91 19.37 3.98
C GLY A 78 8.40 19.58 3.96
N GLN A 79 7.63 18.50 3.78
CA GLN A 79 6.18 18.55 3.90
C GLN A 79 5.78 18.58 5.38
N GLU A 80 4.92 19.52 5.76
CA GLU A 80 4.41 19.66 7.13
C GLU A 80 3.38 18.56 7.43
N GLU A 81 3.66 17.76 8.47
CA GLU A 81 2.75 16.74 8.98
C GLU A 81 1.54 17.37 9.69
N ARG A 82 0.39 16.72 9.62
CA ARG A 82 -0.81 17.12 10.33
C ARG A 82 -0.75 16.68 11.79
N ALA A 83 -1.30 17.50 12.67
CA ALA A 83 -1.65 17.05 14.01
C ALA A 83 -2.71 15.94 13.93
N THR A 84 -2.49 14.88 14.71
CA THR A 84 -3.43 13.77 14.88
C THR A 84 -4.13 13.88 16.23
N ASP A 85 -5.39 13.47 16.26
CA ASP A 85 -6.15 13.37 17.51
C ASP A 85 -5.67 12.17 18.33
N SER A 86 -5.80 12.23 19.66
CA SER A 86 -5.47 11.10 20.54
C SER A 86 -6.50 9.97 20.50
N VAL A 87 -7.66 10.22 19.88
CA VAL A 87 -8.76 9.26 19.75
C VAL A 87 -8.92 8.92 18.28
N GLU A 88 -8.90 7.63 17.98
CA GLU A 88 -9.15 7.13 16.64
C GLU A 88 -10.58 7.47 16.19
N PRO A 89 -10.77 8.12 15.03
CA PRO A 89 -12.10 8.39 14.51
C PRO A 89 -12.74 7.11 13.96
N THR A 90 -14.05 6.99 14.09
CA THR A 90 -14.81 5.86 13.58
C THR A 90 -16.11 6.29 12.93
N ALA A 91 -16.54 5.53 11.93
CA ALA A 91 -17.87 5.61 11.34
C ALA A 91 -18.63 4.29 11.45
N THR A 92 -18.11 3.31 12.22
CA THR A 92 -18.64 1.94 12.29
C THR A 92 -19.13 1.56 13.68
N HIS A 93 -18.86 2.36 14.71
CA HIS A 93 -19.25 2.03 16.08
C HIS A 93 -19.40 3.24 16.99
N GLU A 94 -20.30 3.08 17.98
CA GLU A 94 -20.45 3.99 19.12
C GLU A 94 -19.58 3.54 20.30
N GLN A 95 -19.39 2.22 20.44
CA GLN A 95 -18.62 1.63 21.52
C GLN A 95 -17.82 0.45 21.00
N SER A 96 -16.51 0.61 20.93
CA SER A 96 -15.54 -0.49 20.74
C SER A 96 -14.66 -0.63 21.98
N GLY A 97 -14.13 -1.83 22.17
CA GLY A 97 -13.29 -2.19 23.31
C GLY A 97 -12.59 -3.52 23.03
N PRO A 98 -11.75 -4.00 23.95
CA PRO A 98 -10.89 -5.15 23.69
C PRO A 98 -11.71 -6.41 23.35
N PHE A 99 -11.15 -7.24 22.47
CA PHE A 99 -11.71 -8.55 22.18
C PHE A 99 -11.74 -9.42 23.45
N ASN A 100 -12.87 -10.11 23.66
CA ASN A 100 -12.96 -11.15 24.68
C ASN A 100 -12.42 -12.45 24.08
N LYS A 101 -11.36 -13.01 24.66
CA LYS A 101 -10.81 -14.33 24.32
C LYS A 101 -11.47 -15.42 25.19
N PRO A 102 -11.35 -16.72 24.85
CA PRO A 102 -11.93 -17.80 25.64
C PRO A 102 -11.53 -17.79 27.12
N PHE A 103 -10.28 -17.47 27.42
CA PHE A 103 -9.72 -17.45 28.78
C PHE A 103 -9.63 -16.05 29.41
N GLU A 104 -9.80 -14.99 28.62
CA GLU A 104 -9.69 -13.61 29.08
C GLU A 104 -10.88 -12.78 28.58
N LYS A 105 -11.76 -12.37 29.51
CA LYS A 105 -12.98 -11.61 29.20
C LYS A 105 -13.00 -10.28 29.95
N PRO A 106 -12.21 -9.27 29.51
CA PRO A 106 -12.12 -7.98 30.18
C PRO A 106 -13.43 -7.17 30.10
N ARG A 107 -14.26 -7.40 29.08
CA ARG A 107 -15.55 -6.69 28.93
C ARG A 107 -16.62 -7.30 29.86
N ARG A 108 -16.70 -6.79 31.09
CA ARG A 108 -17.73 -7.15 32.10
C ARG A 108 -18.81 -6.07 32.17
N GLY A 109 -20.04 -6.41 31.76
CA GLY A 109 -21.15 -5.45 31.69
C GLY A 109 -20.97 -4.33 30.66
N LYS A 110 -19.92 -4.40 29.84
CA LYS A 110 -19.63 -3.50 28.72
C LYS A 110 -19.81 -4.27 27.42
N PHE A 111 -20.44 -3.65 26.43
CA PHE A 111 -20.74 -4.29 25.16
C PHE A 111 -20.02 -3.56 24.01
N GLN A 112 -19.90 -4.25 22.88
CA GLN A 112 -19.55 -3.59 21.63
C GLN A 112 -20.86 -3.18 20.93
N ARG A 113 -20.86 -2.01 20.32
CA ARG A 113 -22.01 -1.41 19.63
C ARG A 113 -21.56 -0.86 18.29
N PHE A 114 -21.78 -1.66 17.26
CA PHE A 114 -21.47 -1.35 15.87
C PHE A 114 -22.72 -0.94 15.11
N HIS A 115 -22.54 -0.18 14.03
CA HIS A 115 -23.55 0.16 13.05
C HIS A 115 -22.94 0.18 11.64
N PRO A 116 -23.75 0.07 10.57
CA PRO A 116 -23.23 0.18 9.21
C PRO A 116 -22.54 1.52 8.97
N GLY A 117 -21.42 1.51 8.24
CA GLY A 117 -20.69 2.70 7.84
C GLY A 117 -19.40 2.35 7.09
N PRO A 118 -18.78 3.32 6.42
CA PRO A 118 -17.51 3.10 5.74
C PRO A 118 -16.39 2.84 6.77
N ALA A 119 -15.43 1.98 6.41
CA ALA A 119 -14.17 1.91 7.11
C ALA A 119 -13.37 3.20 6.83
N LEU A 120 -12.96 3.91 7.88
CA LEU A 120 -12.14 5.10 7.72
C LEU A 120 -10.69 4.68 7.49
N VAL A 121 -10.02 5.32 6.52
CA VAL A 121 -8.63 5.06 6.19
C VAL A 121 -7.70 5.78 7.17
N HIS A 122 -6.77 5.05 7.76
CA HIS A 122 -5.70 5.57 8.60
C HIS A 122 -4.58 6.21 7.75
N LYS A 123 -3.90 5.40 6.95
CA LYS A 123 -2.74 5.77 6.13
C LYS A 123 -2.70 4.99 4.81
N LEU A 124 -1.84 5.43 3.88
CA LEU A 124 -1.37 4.57 2.79
C LEU A 124 -0.39 3.55 3.39
N GLY A 125 -0.64 2.27 3.15
CA GLY A 125 0.29 1.21 3.55
C GLY A 125 1.31 0.95 2.46
N HIS A 126 0.84 0.47 1.32
CA HIS A 126 1.72 0.07 0.23
C HIS A 126 1.08 0.23 -1.15
N LEU A 127 1.89 -0.04 -2.16
CA LEU A 127 1.43 -0.26 -3.53
C LEU A 127 2.25 -1.40 -4.15
N GLY A 128 1.82 -1.86 -5.32
CA GLY A 128 2.70 -2.66 -6.14
C GLY A 128 2.52 -2.48 -7.63
N TYR A 129 3.53 -2.95 -8.35
CA TYR A 129 3.57 -2.92 -9.80
C TYR A 129 3.70 -4.31 -10.37
N VAL A 130 3.07 -4.52 -11.52
CA VAL A 130 3.45 -5.60 -12.44
C VAL A 130 4.47 -5.02 -13.41
N VAL A 131 5.65 -5.65 -13.50
CA VAL A 131 6.85 -5.06 -14.11
C VAL A 131 7.46 -6.04 -15.14
N PRO A 132 7.56 -5.67 -16.43
CA PRO A 132 8.20 -6.51 -17.44
C PRO A 132 9.72 -6.53 -17.28
N ASP A 133 10.35 -5.39 -16.96
CA ASP A 133 11.80 -5.27 -16.72
C ASP A 133 12.14 -5.40 -15.23
N PHE A 134 11.71 -6.51 -14.63
CA PHE A 134 11.68 -6.72 -13.18
C PHE A 134 13.06 -6.56 -12.52
N ASP A 135 14.10 -7.20 -13.07
CA ASP A 135 15.42 -7.27 -12.40
C ASP A 135 16.11 -5.91 -12.39
N ASN A 136 16.10 -5.19 -13.52
CA ASN A 136 16.72 -3.87 -13.62
C ASN A 136 15.97 -2.84 -12.76
N GLU A 137 14.64 -2.92 -12.71
CA GLU A 137 13.85 -2.01 -11.90
C GLU A 137 14.02 -2.29 -10.40
N LEU A 138 14.04 -3.56 -9.99
CA LEU A 138 14.30 -3.95 -8.60
C LEU A 138 15.67 -3.45 -8.18
N GLN A 139 16.70 -3.67 -9.00
CA GLN A 139 18.04 -3.18 -8.76
C GLN A 139 18.07 -1.66 -8.62
N TRP A 140 17.34 -0.92 -9.46
CA TRP A 140 17.29 0.54 -9.35
C TRP A 140 16.74 0.99 -7.99
N TYR A 141 15.72 0.32 -7.46
CA TYR A 141 15.21 0.62 -6.12
C TYR A 141 16.22 0.31 -5.02
N THR A 142 16.84 -0.86 -5.04
CA THR A 142 17.74 -1.34 -3.98
C THR A 142 19.12 -0.69 -4.01
N ASP A 143 19.59 -0.25 -5.18
CA ASP A 143 20.91 0.39 -5.32
C ASP A 143 20.87 1.88 -4.96
N ASN A 144 19.74 2.56 -5.19
CA ASN A 144 19.63 4.01 -5.04
C ASN A 144 18.93 4.46 -3.76
N PHE A 145 18.14 3.59 -3.15
CA PHE A 145 17.30 3.89 -1.99
C PHE A 145 17.38 2.75 -0.98
N ASN A 146 16.86 2.97 0.22
CA ASN A 146 16.86 1.99 1.30
C ASN A 146 15.69 1.00 1.22
N PHE A 147 15.23 0.63 0.02
CA PHE A 147 14.27 -0.47 -0.12
C PHE A 147 15.02 -1.80 0.06
N VAL A 148 14.49 -2.66 0.95
CA VAL A 148 15.06 -3.98 1.20
C VAL A 148 13.93 -5.03 1.16
N PRO A 149 14.12 -6.17 0.49
CA PRO A 149 13.12 -7.23 0.49
C PRO A 149 12.90 -7.82 1.87
N SER A 150 11.63 -7.90 2.30
CA SER A 150 11.22 -8.74 3.43
C SER A 150 11.00 -10.19 2.98
N ASP A 151 10.34 -10.37 1.83
CA ASP A 151 10.09 -11.66 1.20
C ASP A 151 10.42 -11.60 -0.31
N ILE A 152 11.03 -12.66 -0.82
CA ILE A 152 11.17 -12.93 -2.25
C ILE A 152 10.50 -14.27 -2.57
N LEU A 153 9.61 -14.28 -3.55
CA LEU A 153 9.06 -15.52 -4.10
C LEU A 153 9.68 -15.84 -5.45
N TYR A 154 10.10 -17.10 -5.64
CA TYR A 154 10.65 -17.59 -6.91
C TYR A 154 9.72 -18.60 -7.60
N HIS A 155 9.90 -18.77 -8.90
CA HIS A 155 9.10 -19.68 -9.72
C HIS A 155 9.30 -21.15 -9.32
N TRP A 156 8.22 -21.93 -9.21
CA TRP A 156 8.28 -23.34 -8.76
C TRP A 156 9.18 -24.24 -9.61
N ASP A 157 9.29 -23.99 -10.92
CA ASP A 157 10.21 -24.72 -11.82
C ASP A 157 11.59 -24.07 -11.98
N PHE A 158 11.75 -22.78 -11.63
CA PHE A 158 12.95 -21.99 -11.93
C PHE A 158 13.37 -21.20 -10.70
N SER A 159 14.17 -21.82 -9.84
CA SER A 159 14.59 -21.22 -8.57
C SER A 159 15.50 -20.00 -8.69
N ASN A 160 15.97 -19.68 -9.89
CA ASN A 160 16.74 -18.48 -10.22
C ASN A 160 15.87 -17.34 -10.80
N VAL A 161 14.56 -17.54 -10.90
CA VAL A 161 13.61 -16.54 -11.43
C VAL A 161 12.72 -16.08 -10.28
N ASP A 162 13.01 -14.89 -9.77
CA ASP A 162 12.15 -14.21 -8.80
C ASP A 162 10.90 -13.69 -9.51
N VAL A 163 9.73 -13.97 -8.93
CA VAL A 163 8.41 -13.65 -9.50
C VAL A 163 7.66 -12.57 -8.73
N LEU A 164 7.92 -12.44 -7.43
CA LEU A 164 7.28 -11.45 -6.56
C LEU A 164 8.27 -11.08 -5.46
N THR A 165 8.37 -9.79 -5.14
CA THR A 165 9.18 -9.30 -4.03
C THR A 165 8.41 -8.26 -3.24
N PHE A 166 8.40 -8.40 -1.93
CA PHE A 166 7.81 -7.46 -0.98
C PHE A 166 8.94 -6.71 -0.30
N MET A 167 8.90 -5.38 -0.29
CA MET A 167 9.98 -4.54 0.20
C MET A 167 9.50 -3.56 1.25
N HIS A 168 10.27 -3.46 2.33
CA HIS A 168 10.15 -2.43 3.35
C HIS A 168 11.27 -1.38 3.18
N LEU A 169 11.27 -0.35 4.02
CA LEU A 169 12.39 0.59 4.11
C LEU A 169 13.31 0.15 5.24
N ASP A 170 14.61 0.05 4.98
CA ASP A 170 15.61 -0.14 6.03
C ASP A 170 15.77 1.17 6.82
N LEU A 171 15.19 1.19 8.02
CA LEU A 171 15.28 2.27 8.99
C LEU A 171 16.22 1.90 10.16
N GLY A 172 17.04 0.87 10.00
CA GLY A 172 17.88 0.32 11.05
C GLY A 172 17.08 -0.49 12.07
N GLU A 173 17.11 -0.07 13.33
CA GLU A 173 16.39 -0.73 14.44
C GLU A 173 14.91 -0.34 14.49
N GLU A 174 14.55 0.78 13.87
CA GLU A 174 13.16 1.24 13.77
C GLU A 174 12.34 0.26 12.90
N TYR A 175 11.18 -0.13 13.41
CA TYR A 175 10.27 -1.00 12.70
C TYR A 175 9.52 -0.24 11.60
N SER A 176 9.42 -0.87 10.43
CA SER A 176 8.61 -0.42 9.29
C SER A 176 7.59 -1.48 8.94
N ASP A 177 6.53 -1.11 8.22
CA ASP A 177 5.57 -2.09 7.68
C ASP A 177 6.31 -3.18 6.92
N HIS A 178 5.83 -4.43 7.04
CA HIS A 178 6.36 -5.60 6.32
C HIS A 178 6.70 -5.29 4.87
N HIS A 179 5.84 -4.51 4.23
CA HIS A 179 6.15 -3.92 2.95
C HIS A 179 5.39 -2.61 2.77
N ILE A 180 6.04 -1.70 2.07
CA ILE A 180 5.48 -0.43 1.58
C ILE A 180 5.48 -0.39 0.05
N PHE A 181 6.16 -1.35 -0.57
CA PHE A 181 6.21 -1.52 -2.02
C PHE A 181 6.41 -3.00 -2.37
N PHE A 182 5.70 -3.49 -3.38
CA PHE A 182 6.00 -4.79 -3.96
C PHE A 182 6.09 -4.73 -5.49
N MET A 183 6.84 -5.66 -6.06
CA MET A 183 6.94 -5.84 -7.51
C MET A 183 6.60 -7.27 -7.86
N GLN A 184 5.77 -7.43 -8.89
CA GLN A 184 5.46 -8.71 -9.52
C GLN A 184 6.12 -8.72 -10.91
N ARG A 185 6.83 -9.79 -11.25
CA ARG A 185 7.33 -10.00 -12.60
C ARG A 185 6.15 -10.19 -13.55
N ALA A 186 6.11 -9.40 -14.61
CA ALA A 186 5.06 -9.51 -15.60
C ALA A 186 5.20 -10.79 -16.43
N GLU A 187 4.06 -11.31 -16.91
CA GLU A 187 4.09 -12.37 -17.91
C GLU A 187 4.77 -11.91 -19.21
N PRO A 188 5.37 -12.82 -20.00
CA PRO A 188 6.15 -12.45 -21.19
C PRO A 188 5.41 -11.60 -22.23
N HIS A 189 4.07 -11.69 -22.25
CA HIS A 189 3.23 -10.96 -23.20
C HIS A 189 2.95 -9.51 -22.77
N VAL A 190 3.12 -9.18 -21.49
CA VAL A 190 2.96 -7.82 -20.95
C VAL A 190 4.18 -6.99 -21.34
N LYS A 191 3.93 -5.81 -21.92
CA LYS A 191 4.99 -4.92 -22.45
C LYS A 191 5.16 -3.62 -21.69
N GLU A 192 4.24 -3.29 -20.79
CA GLU A 192 4.25 -2.04 -20.03
C GLU A 192 4.08 -2.34 -18.55
N THR A 193 4.85 -1.66 -17.70
CA THR A 193 4.59 -1.59 -16.26
C THR A 193 3.22 -1.00 -15.98
N PHE A 194 2.47 -1.62 -15.07
CA PHE A 194 1.19 -1.08 -14.60
C PHE A 194 0.98 -1.31 -13.11
N LEU A 195 0.19 -0.42 -12.50
CA LEU A 195 -0.18 -0.52 -11.09
C LEU A 195 -0.95 -1.82 -10.86
N HIS A 196 -0.47 -2.65 -9.94
CA HIS A 196 -1.19 -3.81 -9.45
C HIS A 196 -2.34 -3.34 -8.54
N HIS A 197 -2.02 -2.69 -7.42
CA HIS A 197 -3.00 -2.01 -6.56
C HIS A 197 -2.31 -0.96 -5.67
N THR A 198 -3.10 -0.09 -5.04
CA THR A 198 -2.69 0.67 -3.85
C THR A 198 -3.48 0.21 -2.63
N SER A 199 -2.88 0.29 -1.45
CA SER A 199 -3.39 -0.33 -0.24
C SER A 199 -3.44 0.63 0.95
N TYR A 200 -4.54 0.60 1.70
CA TYR A 200 -4.87 1.55 2.74
C TYR A 200 -5.20 0.85 4.05
N GLU A 201 -4.53 1.27 5.12
CA GLU A 201 -4.76 0.69 6.44
C GLU A 201 -6.08 1.22 7.01
N VAL A 202 -6.89 0.33 7.59
CA VAL A 202 -8.08 0.68 8.38
C VAL A 202 -7.89 0.17 9.82
N ALA A 203 -8.78 0.59 10.73
CA ALA A 203 -8.57 0.45 12.17
C ALA A 203 -8.38 -1.01 12.66
N ASP A 204 -9.33 -1.88 12.35
CA ASP A 204 -9.38 -3.25 12.85
C ASP A 204 -10.28 -4.15 11.99
N PHE A 205 -10.28 -5.44 12.32
CA PHE A 205 -10.98 -6.44 11.55
C PHE A 205 -12.51 -6.23 11.52
N ASP A 206 -13.14 -5.87 12.65
CA ASP A 206 -14.58 -5.60 12.68
C ASP A 206 -14.91 -4.39 11.79
N THR A 207 -14.11 -3.33 11.86
CA THR A 207 -14.24 -2.12 11.04
C THR A 207 -14.09 -2.43 9.55
N GLN A 208 -13.11 -3.26 9.18
CA GLN A 208 -12.92 -3.69 7.79
C GLN A 208 -14.11 -4.49 7.28
N LEU A 209 -14.62 -5.47 8.04
CA LEU A 209 -15.79 -6.27 7.64
C LEU A 209 -17.07 -5.41 7.50
N ILE A 210 -17.28 -4.48 8.43
CA ILE A 210 -18.41 -3.54 8.35
C ILE A 210 -18.28 -2.64 7.13
N GLY A 211 -17.08 -2.12 6.87
CA GLY A 211 -16.77 -1.30 5.69
C GLY A 211 -16.96 -2.08 4.39
N HIS A 212 -16.53 -3.34 4.34
CA HIS A 212 -16.73 -4.25 3.23
C HIS A 212 -18.22 -4.43 2.90
N GLU A 213 -19.04 -4.75 3.90
CA GLU A 213 -20.48 -4.89 3.72
C GLU A 213 -21.13 -3.57 3.29
N TRP A 214 -20.67 -2.45 3.85
CA TRP A 214 -21.15 -1.12 3.48
C TRP A 214 -20.86 -0.80 2.01
N LEU A 215 -19.64 -1.03 1.53
CA LEU A 215 -19.25 -0.82 0.13
C LEU A 215 -20.07 -1.68 -0.83
N ALA A 216 -20.30 -2.97 -0.49
CA ALA A 216 -21.16 -3.86 -1.26
C ALA A 216 -22.59 -3.29 -1.38
N LYS A 217 -23.16 -2.82 -0.27
CA LYS A 217 -24.50 -2.19 -0.24
C LYS A 217 -24.58 -0.88 -1.02
N GLN A 218 -23.47 -0.14 -1.13
CA GLN A 218 -23.38 1.05 -1.98
C GLN A 218 -23.20 0.72 -3.47
N GLY A 219 -23.07 -0.57 -3.83
CA GLY A 219 -22.94 -1.01 -5.22
C GLY A 219 -21.52 -0.91 -5.79
N TRP A 220 -20.49 -0.80 -4.95
CA TRP A 220 -19.10 -0.88 -5.40
C TRP A 220 -18.76 -2.30 -5.85
N LYS A 221 -17.79 -2.42 -6.76
CA LYS A 221 -17.33 -3.70 -7.29
C LYS A 221 -16.25 -4.29 -6.38
N SER A 222 -16.60 -5.34 -5.65
CA SER A 222 -15.60 -6.16 -4.96
C SER A 222 -14.81 -6.98 -5.99
N ILE A 223 -13.49 -7.04 -5.78
CA ILE A 223 -12.55 -7.76 -6.64
C ILE A 223 -12.15 -9.07 -6.00
N TRP A 224 -11.67 -9.02 -4.75
CA TRP A 224 -11.21 -10.18 -4.02
C TRP A 224 -11.29 -9.93 -2.51
N GLY A 225 -11.37 -11.01 -1.72
CA GLY A 225 -11.52 -10.96 -0.27
C GLY A 225 -12.98 -11.02 0.20
N VAL A 226 -13.24 -10.90 1.49
CA VAL A 226 -12.25 -10.71 2.57
C VAL A 226 -11.38 -11.96 2.77
N GLY A 227 -10.09 -11.78 2.99
CA GLY A 227 -9.15 -12.87 3.24
C GLY A 227 -7.99 -12.47 4.15
N ARG A 228 -7.09 -13.41 4.43
CA ARG A 228 -5.84 -13.18 5.16
C ARG A 228 -4.66 -13.63 4.34
N HIS A 229 -3.72 -12.72 4.09
CA HIS A 229 -2.49 -13.00 3.37
C HIS A 229 -1.55 -13.91 4.16
N VAL A 230 -0.76 -14.70 3.42
CA VAL A 230 0.38 -15.45 3.98
C VAL A 230 1.54 -14.50 4.30
N LEU A 231 1.79 -13.52 3.43
CA LEU A 231 2.92 -12.58 3.52
C LEU A 231 2.48 -11.27 4.18
N GLY A 232 3.30 -10.76 5.10
CA GLY A 232 2.96 -9.62 5.97
C GLY A 232 1.74 -9.83 6.86
N SER A 233 1.21 -11.05 6.85
CA SER A 233 0.02 -11.49 7.55
C SER A 233 -1.22 -10.65 7.35
N GLN A 234 -1.37 -9.66 6.46
CA GLN A 234 -2.52 -8.71 6.48
C GLN A 234 -3.91 -9.35 6.27
N ILE A 235 -4.98 -8.81 6.88
CA ILE A 235 -6.37 -9.10 6.45
C ILE A 235 -6.71 -8.11 5.35
N PHE A 236 -7.23 -8.57 4.23
CA PHE A 236 -7.45 -7.75 3.05
C PHE A 236 -8.89 -7.81 2.54
N ASP A 237 -9.29 -6.75 1.86
CA ASP A 237 -10.31 -6.78 0.82
C ASP A 237 -9.93 -5.85 -0.35
N TYR A 238 -10.36 -6.19 -1.55
CA TYR A 238 -10.02 -5.46 -2.78
C TYR A 238 -11.28 -4.95 -3.45
N TRP A 239 -11.25 -3.69 -3.89
CA TRP A 239 -12.33 -2.99 -4.54
C TRP A 239 -11.84 -2.27 -5.80
N ALA A 240 -12.72 -2.14 -6.79
CA ALA A 240 -12.47 -1.25 -7.93
C ALA A 240 -12.84 0.18 -7.55
N ASP A 241 -11.93 1.13 -7.73
CA ASP A 241 -12.26 2.55 -7.63
C ASP A 241 -13.09 3.01 -8.85
N SER A 242 -13.55 4.26 -8.80
CA SER A 242 -14.33 4.87 -9.89
C SER A 242 -13.60 4.95 -11.25
N SER A 243 -12.28 4.72 -11.27
CA SER A 243 -11.44 4.70 -12.46
C SER A 243 -11.04 3.28 -12.89
N GLY A 244 -11.45 2.25 -12.15
CA GLY A 244 -11.10 0.84 -12.38
C GLY A 244 -9.75 0.43 -11.78
N PHE A 245 -9.11 1.25 -10.95
CA PHE A 245 -7.92 0.84 -10.20
C PHE A 245 -8.30 -0.03 -9.00
N LYS A 246 -7.44 -0.99 -8.67
CA LYS A 246 -7.59 -1.85 -7.51
C LYS A 246 -7.14 -1.11 -6.25
N ILE A 247 -8.04 -1.04 -5.29
CA ILE A 247 -7.82 -0.47 -3.96
C ILE A 247 -7.97 -1.59 -2.95
N GLU A 248 -6.94 -1.79 -2.15
CA GLU A 248 -6.99 -2.69 -0.99
C GLU A 248 -7.29 -1.90 0.27
N HIS A 249 -8.19 -2.40 1.12
CA HIS A 249 -8.15 -2.07 2.55
C HIS A 249 -7.47 -3.22 3.28
N TYR A 250 -6.58 -2.90 4.21
CA TYR A 250 -5.95 -3.89 5.05
C TYR A 250 -5.95 -3.53 6.54
N VAL A 251 -5.81 -4.55 7.39
CA VAL A 251 -5.52 -4.41 8.82
C VAL A 251 -4.51 -5.45 9.28
N ASP A 252 -3.94 -5.22 10.47
CA ASP A 252 -3.15 -6.22 11.22
C ASP A 252 -1.97 -6.75 10.39
N GLY A 253 -1.17 -5.81 9.87
CA GLY A 253 0.07 -6.09 9.15
C GLY A 253 1.27 -6.24 10.08
N ASP A 254 2.18 -7.13 9.72
CA ASP A 254 3.44 -7.33 10.44
C ASP A 254 4.39 -6.14 10.26
N LEU A 255 5.28 -5.95 11.23
CA LEU A 255 6.36 -4.97 11.17
C LEU A 255 7.72 -5.67 11.14
N VAL A 256 8.67 -5.11 10.39
CA VAL A 256 10.02 -5.66 10.18
C VAL A 256 11.07 -4.57 10.31
N ASN A 257 12.30 -4.97 10.64
CA ASN A 257 13.48 -4.11 10.74
C ASN A 257 14.75 -4.88 10.32
N LYS A 258 15.94 -4.29 10.49
CA LYS A 258 17.23 -4.93 10.12
C LYS A 258 17.49 -6.30 10.75
N ASP A 259 16.86 -6.60 11.89
CA ASP A 259 17.05 -7.84 12.64
C ASP A 259 16.05 -8.93 12.23
N THR A 260 15.10 -8.58 11.36
CA THR A 260 14.14 -9.52 10.77
C THR A 260 14.78 -10.22 9.57
N PRO A 261 14.91 -11.56 9.56
CA PRO A 261 15.50 -12.25 8.42
C PRO A 261 14.63 -12.13 7.17
N GLN A 262 15.25 -11.74 6.06
CA GLN A 262 14.63 -11.87 4.75
C GLN A 262 14.33 -13.33 4.44
N LYS A 263 13.14 -13.62 3.93
CA LYS A 263 12.77 -14.94 3.44
C LYS A 263 12.82 -15.01 1.92
N ARG A 264 13.15 -16.20 1.40
CA ARG A 264 13.09 -16.49 -0.02
C ARG A 264 12.52 -17.88 -0.25
N ASP A 265 11.30 -17.94 -0.75
CA ASP A 265 10.50 -19.16 -0.85
C ASP A 265 9.91 -19.37 -2.25
N VAL A 266 9.46 -20.59 -2.53
CA VAL A 266 8.72 -20.86 -3.77
C VAL A 266 7.38 -20.14 -3.73
N VAL A 267 6.96 -19.56 -4.86
CA VAL A 267 5.64 -18.93 -4.96
C VAL A 267 4.54 -19.95 -4.65
N GLY A 268 3.64 -19.57 -3.75
CA GLY A 268 2.62 -20.43 -3.19
C GLY A 268 1.27 -19.70 -3.03
N PRO A 269 0.37 -20.23 -2.19
CA PRO A 269 -0.91 -19.59 -1.93
C PRO A 269 -0.76 -18.16 -1.41
N PHE A 270 -1.52 -17.22 -1.98
CA PHE A 270 -1.50 -15.82 -1.54
C PHE A 270 -2.30 -15.57 -0.25
N SER A 271 -3.17 -16.49 0.15
CA SER A 271 -4.02 -16.36 1.33
C SER A 271 -4.05 -17.64 2.17
N ILE A 272 -4.07 -17.48 3.49
CA ILE A 272 -4.31 -18.55 4.48
C ILE A 272 -5.78 -18.97 4.44
N TRP A 273 -6.68 -18.00 4.37
CA TRP A 273 -8.12 -18.19 4.21
C TRP A 273 -8.71 -17.01 3.44
N GLY A 274 -9.86 -17.24 2.80
CA GLY A 274 -10.53 -16.28 1.93
C GLY A 274 -11.09 -16.98 0.69
N PRO A 275 -11.78 -16.24 -0.19
CA PRO A 275 -12.17 -16.77 -1.49
C PRO A 275 -10.94 -17.09 -2.35
N GLU A 276 -11.09 -18.00 -3.31
CA GLU A 276 -10.06 -18.25 -4.32
C GLU A 276 -9.69 -16.95 -5.04
N VAL A 277 -8.41 -16.81 -5.37
CA VAL A 277 -7.89 -15.65 -6.11
C VAL A 277 -8.55 -15.63 -7.50
N PRO A 278 -9.19 -14.52 -7.91
CA PRO A 278 -9.73 -14.38 -9.25
C PRO A 278 -8.64 -14.57 -10.30
N LYS A 279 -8.96 -15.23 -11.43
CA LYS A 279 -7.98 -15.52 -12.49
C LYS A 279 -7.39 -14.25 -13.11
N ASP A 280 -8.17 -13.18 -13.14
CA ASP A 280 -7.85 -11.86 -13.67
C ASP A 280 -7.26 -10.92 -12.60
N PHE A 281 -6.99 -11.40 -11.39
CA PHE A 281 -6.47 -10.55 -10.32
C PHE A 281 -5.12 -9.91 -10.65
N GLY A 282 -4.25 -10.61 -11.39
CA GLY A 282 -2.96 -10.09 -11.85
C GLY A 282 -3.03 -9.16 -13.07
N ASP A 283 -4.21 -9.02 -13.70
CA ASP A 283 -4.36 -8.27 -14.95
C ASP A 283 -4.43 -6.75 -14.72
N LYS A 284 -4.28 -5.98 -15.80
CA LYS A 284 -4.35 -4.51 -15.77
C LYS A 284 -5.79 -4.04 -15.60
N GLY A 285 -6.07 -3.48 -14.42
CA GLY A 285 -7.39 -2.96 -14.06
C GLY A 285 -8.22 -3.95 -13.23
N ALA A 286 -9.48 -3.60 -13.02
CA ALA A 286 -10.49 -4.36 -12.30
C ALA A 286 -11.74 -4.60 -13.14
#